data_AF-F6TXK0-F1
#
_entry.id   AF-F6TXK0-F1
#
_cell.length_a   1.000
_cell.length_b   1.000
_cell.length_c   1.000
_cell.angle_alpha   90.00
_cell.angle_beta   90.00
_cell.angle_gamma   90.00
#
_symmetry.space_group_name_H-M   'P 1'
#
loop_
_entity.id
_entity.type
_entity.pdbx_description
1 polymer ?
#
loop_
_entity_poly.entity_id
_entity_poly.type
_entity_poly.pdbx_seq_one_letter_code
_entity_poly.pdbx_strand_id
1 'polypeptide(L)'
;MPGGPYTSSNFIVQCLYKISTVCLTPWSHILDRLLAMFIRTSETSRGSILSFCIKAFLLLIVLLCLTPIAIFAFIIWFPLQWFRPRSFSYISPHTENITSAPQSARGAQTFSVMSANLCLMPEFIAHINNLTNSVTRGKKMAAFFCGEPVPRVPIGEIIYILPIIADFLCLQEVFDGRSTNQLIQGLKRKYPYIIYDVSQPLHNCRMTLLGSGLCIASLHPFIDISFKPYPDGHNDDKLACKGLLMTKVFLGKDDRGHDLVGYLATTHLQAWSHSHASTVRCKQLDSIYSWMEEFNSATRDGNTSEKVLFNVITGDFNFDKASYYDLNEQRCQFLQQFIDPCIDEQSGGQHSWVVGTELNQTRMHEDRVKTPRGLQRMLVSELERCRYVASTTPTKNSLQKPQDGKRKIDYILYEECPNINTDIKDFKFFTGLATLTDHLPVGMAFTFVCS
;
A
#
# COMPACT_ATOMS: atom_id res chain seq x y z
N MET A 1 -3.20 9.39 -20.49
CA MET A 1 -3.45 10.68 -19.82
C MET A 1 -3.34 10.51 -18.32
N PRO A 2 -2.44 11.23 -17.64
CA PRO A 2 -2.56 11.46 -16.20
C PRO A 2 -3.70 12.46 -15.96
N GLY A 3 -4.67 12.09 -15.11
CA GLY A 3 -5.66 12.99 -14.56
C GLY A 3 -5.40 13.20 -13.07
N GLY A 4 -4.99 14.41 -12.69
CA GLY A 4 -4.93 14.83 -11.29
C GLY A 4 -6.32 15.07 -10.68
N PRO A 5 -6.40 15.46 -9.40
CA PRO A 5 -7.68 15.52 -8.69
C PRO A 5 -8.62 16.62 -9.20
N TYR A 6 -8.09 17.63 -9.90
CA TYR A 6 -8.86 18.74 -10.50
C TYR A 6 -9.00 18.64 -12.02
N THR A 7 -8.78 17.47 -12.62
CA THR A 7 -8.79 17.32 -14.09
C THR A 7 -10.14 17.66 -14.72
N SER A 8 -11.24 17.45 -13.99
CA SER A 8 -12.59 17.84 -14.42
C SER A 8 -12.93 19.30 -14.14
N SER A 9 -12.06 20.05 -13.46
CA SER A 9 -12.25 21.47 -13.17
C SER A 9 -11.79 22.34 -14.35
N ASN A 10 -12.20 23.61 -14.36
CA ASN A 10 -11.74 24.57 -15.37
C ASN A 10 -10.22 24.83 -15.27
N PHE A 11 -9.64 25.38 -16.34
CA PHE A 11 -8.21 25.64 -16.45
C PHE A 11 -7.65 26.51 -15.30
N ILE A 12 -8.42 27.52 -14.85
CA ILE A 12 -8.00 28.43 -13.78
C ILE A 12 -7.81 27.67 -12.47
N VAL A 13 -8.77 26.82 -12.08
CA VAL A 13 -8.68 25.99 -10.88
C VAL A 13 -7.48 25.04 -10.96
N GLN A 14 -7.26 24.42 -12.12
CA GLN A 14 -6.09 23.55 -12.33
C GLN A 14 -4.77 24.32 -12.18
N CYS A 15 -4.68 25.54 -12.71
CA CYS A 15 -3.51 26.41 -12.57
C CYS A 15 -3.28 26.84 -11.12
N LEU A 16 -4.33 27.27 -10.41
CA LEU A 16 -4.24 27.65 -8.99
C LEU A 16 -3.76 26.50 -8.12
N TYR A 17 -4.27 25.29 -8.36
CA TYR A 17 -3.80 24.09 -7.67
C TYR A 17 -2.32 23.83 -7.96
N LYS A 18 -1.90 23.81 -9.23
CA LYS A 18 -0.50 23.58 -9.60
C LYS A 18 0.45 24.63 -9.01
N ILE A 19 0.11 25.91 -9.13
CA ILE A 19 0.93 27.02 -8.62
C ILE A 19 1.06 26.92 -7.10
N SER A 20 -0.06 26.72 -6.40
CA SER A 20 -0.03 26.61 -4.94
C SER A 20 0.78 25.41 -4.45
N THR A 21 0.66 24.24 -5.10
CA THR A 21 1.49 23.07 -4.79
C THR A 21 2.98 23.33 -5.06
N VAL A 22 3.34 23.95 -6.19
CA VAL A 22 4.74 24.29 -6.51
C VAL A 22 5.32 25.26 -5.47
N CYS A 23 4.55 26.26 -5.03
CA CYS A 23 5.00 27.23 -4.03
C CYS A 23 5.10 26.63 -2.61
N LEU A 24 4.25 25.68 -2.24
CA LEU A 24 4.31 25.00 -0.93
C LEU A 24 5.47 24.00 -0.82
N THR A 25 5.85 23.38 -1.95
CA THR A 25 6.79 22.24 -1.96
C THR A 25 8.18 22.56 -1.35
N PRO A 26 8.84 23.70 -1.66
CA PRO A 26 10.13 24.03 -1.05
C PRO A 26 10.04 24.19 0.46
N TRP A 27 9.00 24.87 0.96
CA TRP A 27 8.82 25.08 2.40
C TRP A 27 8.59 23.76 3.13
N SER A 28 7.69 22.91 2.61
CA SER A 28 7.42 21.60 3.23
C SER A 28 8.64 20.68 3.21
N HIS A 29 9.44 20.73 2.14
CA HIS A 29 10.69 20.00 2.06
C HIS A 29 11.69 20.43 3.15
N ILE A 30 11.88 21.74 3.34
CA ILE A 30 12.83 22.25 4.34
C ILE A 30 12.35 21.92 5.75
N LEU A 31 11.04 22.04 6.03
CA LEU A 31 10.45 21.62 7.29
C LEU A 31 10.70 20.13 7.56
N ASP A 32 10.41 19.27 6.58
CA ASP A 32 10.63 17.83 6.64
C ASP A 32 12.09 17.48 6.99
N ARG A 33 13.05 18.11 6.29
CA ARG A 33 14.48 17.92 6.57
C ARG A 33 14.91 18.44 7.94
N LEU A 34 14.35 19.55 8.41
CA LEU A 34 14.64 20.09 9.74
C LEU A 34 14.12 19.16 10.84
N LEU A 35 12.87 18.68 10.72
CA LEU A 35 12.28 17.74 11.67
C LEU A 35 13.02 16.40 11.70
N ALA A 36 13.41 15.89 10.53
CA ALA A 36 14.14 14.62 10.42
C ALA A 36 15.49 14.64 11.14
N MET A 37 16.10 15.82 11.36
CA MET A 37 17.34 15.93 12.13
C MET A 37 17.18 15.49 13.59
N PHE A 38 15.98 15.62 14.17
CA PHE A 38 15.72 15.29 15.57
C PHE A 38 15.39 13.82 15.80
N ILE A 39 15.22 13.03 14.73
CA ILE A 39 14.86 11.63 14.78
C ILE A 39 16.02 10.82 14.19
N ARG A 40 16.61 9.93 14.99
CA ARG A 40 17.81 9.19 14.61
C ARG A 40 17.46 7.87 13.94
N THR A 41 18.25 7.50 12.94
CA THR A 41 18.25 6.16 12.33
C THR A 41 19.60 5.47 12.55
N SER A 42 19.61 4.15 12.43
CA SER A 42 20.82 3.31 12.50
C SER A 42 21.87 3.64 11.44
N GLU A 43 21.46 4.19 10.29
CA GLU A 43 22.37 4.63 9.22
C GLU A 43 22.97 6.03 9.47
N THR A 44 22.34 6.85 10.33
CA THR A 44 22.83 8.21 10.60
C THR A 44 24.03 8.20 11.56
N SER A 45 25.21 8.55 11.03
CA SER A 45 26.44 8.71 11.84
C SER A 45 26.32 9.88 12.83
N ARG A 46 26.94 9.75 14.01
CA ARG A 46 27.08 10.86 14.97
C ARG A 46 27.99 11.94 14.38
N GLY A 47 27.40 12.99 13.82
CA GLY A 47 28.11 14.22 13.50
C GLY A 47 28.47 15.02 14.76
N SER A 48 29.37 16.00 14.60
CA SER A 48 29.65 16.99 15.66
C SER A 48 28.38 17.79 15.99
N ILE A 49 28.16 18.07 17.28
CA ILE A 49 27.06 18.93 17.76
C ILE A 49 27.09 20.29 17.06
N LEU A 50 28.30 20.84 16.82
CA LEU A 50 28.44 22.11 16.12
C LEU A 50 27.90 22.03 14.68
N SER A 51 28.20 20.94 13.95
CA SER A 51 27.69 20.74 12.59
C SER A 51 26.16 20.58 12.57
N PHE A 52 25.61 19.87 13.57
CA PHE A 52 24.17 19.77 13.76
C PHE A 52 23.52 21.14 13.98
N CYS A 53 24.05 21.94 14.91
CA CYS A 53 23.53 23.27 15.23
C CYS A 53 23.59 24.21 14.03
N ILE A 54 24.72 24.24 13.30
CA ILE A 54 24.87 25.06 12.09
C ILE A 54 23.83 24.64 11.04
N LYS A 55 23.70 23.33 10.77
CA LYS A 55 22.74 22.84 9.77
C LYS A 55 21.30 23.16 10.14
N ALA A 56 20.92 22.97 11.41
CA ALA A 56 19.58 23.29 11.90
C ALA A 56 19.30 24.80 11.78
N PHE A 57 20.28 25.64 12.13
CA PHE A 57 20.17 27.11 12.02
C PHE A 57 20.00 27.56 10.56
N LEU A 58 20.80 27.02 9.64
CA LEU A 58 20.67 27.32 8.21
C LEU A 58 19.32 26.89 7.64
N LEU A 59 18.84 25.69 7.97
CA LEU A 59 17.51 25.22 7.55
C LEU A 59 16.39 26.10 8.12
N LEU A 60 16.52 26.56 9.38
CA LEU A 60 15.56 27.47 10.01
C LEU A 60 15.51 28.81 9.28
N ILE A 61 16.66 29.40 8.92
CA ILE A 61 16.69 30.64 8.13
C ILE A 61 15.95 30.45 6.80
N VAL A 62 16.27 29.38 6.06
CA VAL A 62 15.61 29.10 4.78
C VAL A 62 14.10 28.90 4.96
N LEU A 63 13.68 28.18 6.01
CA LEU A 63 12.28 27.98 6.34
C LEU A 63 11.56 29.31 6.58
N LEU A 64 12.15 30.21 7.37
CA LEU A 64 11.60 31.53 7.66
C LEU A 64 11.49 32.39 6.39
N CYS A 65 12.51 32.37 5.53
CA CYS A 65 12.49 33.08 4.24
C CYS A 65 11.39 32.56 3.30
N LEU A 66 11.11 31.24 3.31
CA LEU A 66 10.07 30.63 2.47
C LEU A 66 8.66 30.77 3.06
N THR A 67 8.52 31.04 4.36
CA THR A 67 7.24 31.08 5.06
C THR A 67 6.21 32.05 4.44
N PRO A 68 6.55 33.29 4.04
CA PRO A 68 5.58 34.19 3.41
C PRO A 68 4.98 33.62 2.11
N ILE A 69 5.82 32.98 1.27
CA ILE A 69 5.38 32.32 0.04
C ILE A 69 4.47 31.14 0.37
N ALA A 70 4.85 30.34 1.38
CA ALA A 70 4.07 29.20 1.83
C ALA A 70 2.70 29.61 2.38
N ILE A 71 2.62 30.69 3.16
CA ILE A 71 1.35 31.23 3.67
C ILE A 71 0.43 31.63 2.51
N PHE A 72 0.94 32.40 1.55
CA PHE A 72 0.16 32.79 0.37
C PHE A 72 -0.33 31.57 -0.43
N ALA A 73 0.56 30.61 -0.66
CA ALA A 73 0.23 29.39 -1.36
C ALA A 73 -0.79 28.52 -0.58
N PHE A 74 -0.71 28.47 0.74
CA PHE A 74 -1.67 27.77 1.60
C PHE A 74 -3.06 28.40 1.53
N ILE A 75 -3.17 29.74 1.50
CA ILE A 75 -4.45 30.45 1.34
C ILE A 75 -5.15 30.07 0.03
N ILE A 76 -4.39 29.78 -1.03
CA ILE A 76 -4.95 29.29 -2.31
C ILE A 76 -5.25 27.78 -2.23
N TRP A 77 -4.30 27.00 -1.72
CA TRP A 77 -4.37 25.53 -1.72
C TRP A 77 -5.48 24.98 -0.82
N PHE A 78 -5.67 25.59 0.35
CA PHE A 78 -6.58 25.08 1.38
C PHE A 78 -8.06 25.10 0.93
N PRO A 79 -8.61 26.21 0.38
CA PRO A 79 -9.96 26.19 -0.18
C PRO A 79 -10.12 25.18 -1.31
N LEU A 80 -9.09 25.00 -2.14
CA LEU A 80 -9.15 24.00 -3.21
C LEU A 80 -9.35 22.59 -2.67
N GLN A 81 -8.76 22.23 -1.52
CA GLN A 81 -8.97 20.93 -0.90
C GLN A 81 -10.41 20.71 -0.42
N TRP A 82 -11.13 21.79 -0.07
CA TRP A 82 -12.56 21.74 0.22
C TRP A 82 -13.38 21.39 -1.02
N PHE A 83 -13.01 21.94 -2.18
CA PHE A 83 -13.72 21.70 -3.45
C PHE A 83 -13.02 20.68 -4.34
N ARG A 84 -12.28 19.75 -3.75
CA ARG A 84 -11.60 18.68 -4.47
C ARG A 84 -12.67 17.81 -5.15
N PRO A 85 -12.75 17.75 -6.49
CA PRO A 85 -13.89 17.09 -7.15
C PRO A 85 -13.76 15.57 -7.21
N ARG A 86 -12.56 15.03 -6.97
CA ARG A 86 -12.29 13.59 -6.96
C ARG A 86 -11.41 13.20 -5.79
N SER A 87 -11.67 12.02 -5.25
CA SER A 87 -10.90 11.46 -4.14
C SER A 87 -9.56 10.87 -4.55
N PHE A 88 -9.13 10.97 -5.82
CA PHE A 88 -7.92 10.35 -6.33
C PHE A 88 -7.41 11.02 -7.61
N SER A 89 -6.14 10.78 -7.93
CA SER A 89 -5.53 10.94 -9.25
C SER A 89 -5.45 9.60 -9.98
N TYR A 90 -5.41 9.64 -11.31
CA TYR A 90 -5.32 8.44 -12.13
C TYR A 90 -4.41 8.61 -13.34
N ILE A 91 -3.94 7.49 -13.89
CA ILE A 91 -3.28 7.38 -15.19
C ILE A 91 -3.99 6.28 -15.97
N SER A 92 -4.27 6.55 -17.25
CA SER A 92 -4.74 5.57 -18.23
C SER A 92 -4.10 5.84 -19.61
N PRO A 93 -4.09 4.90 -20.57
CA PRO A 93 -3.73 5.18 -21.97
C PRO A 93 -4.66 6.21 -22.64
N HIS A 94 -4.26 6.79 -23.78
CA HIS A 94 -5.18 7.55 -24.62
C HIS A 94 -6.24 6.63 -25.24
N THR A 95 -7.47 7.13 -25.34
CA THR A 95 -8.64 6.44 -25.89
C THR A 95 -8.42 5.89 -27.31
N GLU A 96 -7.48 6.46 -28.08
CA GLU A 96 -7.16 6.04 -29.44
C GLU A 96 -6.43 4.67 -29.53
N ASN A 97 -5.89 4.15 -28.42
CA ASN A 97 -5.18 2.86 -28.39
C ASN A 97 -5.93 1.76 -27.61
N ILE A 98 -7.21 1.95 -27.27
CA ILE A 98 -8.06 0.86 -26.76
C ILE A 98 -8.56 0.03 -27.95
N THR A 99 -7.64 -0.42 -28.79
CA THR A 99 -7.91 -1.30 -29.94
C THR A 99 -7.23 -2.66 -29.80
N SER A 100 -6.39 -2.86 -28.78
CA SER A 100 -6.01 -4.18 -28.31
C SER A 100 -6.86 -4.56 -27.10
N ALA A 101 -8.14 -4.81 -27.32
CA ALA A 101 -8.93 -5.59 -26.37
C ALA A 101 -8.18 -6.90 -26.07
N PRO A 102 -8.21 -7.42 -24.83
CA PRO A 102 -7.70 -8.76 -24.56
C PRO A 102 -8.32 -9.73 -25.58
N GLN A 103 -7.48 -10.54 -26.24
CA GLN A 103 -7.93 -11.63 -27.10
C GLN A 103 -8.97 -12.47 -26.35
N SER A 104 -9.89 -13.12 -27.07
CA SER A 104 -10.93 -13.93 -26.42
C SER A 104 -10.28 -14.86 -25.40
N ALA A 105 -10.73 -14.75 -24.16
CA ALA A 105 -10.18 -15.47 -23.04
C ALA A 105 -10.58 -16.94 -23.16
N ARG A 106 -9.83 -17.73 -23.95
CA ARG A 106 -10.05 -19.17 -24.07
C ARG A 106 -9.39 -19.90 -22.91
N GLY A 107 -10.20 -20.64 -22.15
CA GLY A 107 -9.73 -21.51 -21.07
C GLY A 107 -9.43 -20.77 -19.78
N ALA A 108 -8.63 -21.42 -18.93
CA ALA A 108 -8.36 -20.97 -17.58
C ALA A 108 -7.54 -19.66 -17.56
N GLN A 109 -8.06 -18.63 -16.90
CA GLN A 109 -7.42 -17.31 -16.82
C GLN A 109 -6.64 -17.19 -15.52
N THR A 110 -5.34 -16.88 -15.60
CA THR A 110 -4.50 -16.69 -14.41
C THR A 110 -4.21 -15.22 -14.21
N PHE A 111 -4.44 -14.73 -13.01
CA PHE A 111 -4.10 -13.38 -12.59
C PHE A 111 -3.26 -13.41 -11.33
N SER A 112 -2.55 -12.31 -11.09
CA SER A 112 -1.67 -12.16 -9.95
C SER A 112 -1.85 -10.79 -9.28
N VAL A 113 -1.90 -10.80 -7.95
CA VAL A 113 -2.00 -9.59 -7.12
C VAL A 113 -0.84 -9.55 -6.14
N MET A 114 -0.31 -8.35 -5.89
CA MET A 114 0.71 -8.09 -4.88
C MET A 114 0.26 -6.96 -3.95
N SER A 115 0.41 -7.14 -2.65
CA SER A 115 0.21 -6.09 -1.63
C SER A 115 1.55 -5.69 -1.00
N ALA A 116 1.78 -4.40 -0.80
CA ALA A 116 2.98 -3.91 -0.12
C ALA A 116 2.78 -2.58 0.61
N ASN A 117 3.04 -2.57 1.92
CA ASN A 117 3.27 -1.34 2.67
C ASN A 117 4.70 -0.82 2.38
N LEU A 118 4.80 0.41 1.86
CA LEU A 118 6.07 0.97 1.38
C LEU A 118 6.74 1.94 2.35
N CYS A 119 6.05 2.38 3.39
CA CYS A 119 6.53 3.42 4.29
C CYS A 119 7.14 4.62 3.54
N LEU A 120 6.51 5.08 2.46
CA LEU A 120 6.93 6.27 1.69
C LEU A 120 6.34 7.51 2.34
N MET A 121 6.83 7.79 3.54
CA MET A 121 6.43 8.90 4.38
C MET A 121 7.37 10.11 4.22
N PRO A 122 6.97 11.31 4.69
CA PRO A 122 7.91 12.39 4.97
C PRO A 122 9.11 11.85 5.75
N GLU A 123 10.30 12.36 5.46
CA GLU A 123 11.56 11.82 5.98
C GLU A 123 11.57 11.74 7.50
N PHE A 124 11.01 12.74 8.20
CA PHE A 124 10.97 12.72 9.67
C PHE A 124 10.12 11.56 10.22
N ILE A 125 9.02 11.20 9.56
CA ILE A 125 8.19 10.07 9.97
C ILE A 125 8.88 8.76 9.57
N ALA A 126 9.45 8.68 8.37
CA ALA A 126 10.20 7.50 7.92
C ALA A 126 11.36 7.16 8.89
N HIS A 127 12.00 8.17 9.49
CA HIS A 127 13.05 7.96 10.50
C HIS A 127 12.54 7.25 11.76
N ILE A 128 11.26 7.39 12.13
CA ILE A 128 10.66 6.67 13.27
C ILE A 128 10.71 5.16 13.01
N ASN A 129 10.47 4.75 11.76
CA ASN A 129 10.60 3.37 11.30
C ASN A 129 12.03 3.01 10.88
N ASN A 130 13.03 3.82 11.26
CA ASN A 130 14.44 3.61 10.93
C ASN A 130 14.72 3.54 9.42
N LEU A 131 13.95 4.27 8.60
CA LEU A 131 14.12 4.39 7.16
C LEU A 131 14.61 5.80 6.79
N THR A 132 15.39 5.90 5.71
CA THR A 132 15.90 7.18 5.18
C THR A 132 15.65 7.29 3.68
N ASN A 133 15.82 8.48 3.12
CA ASN A 133 15.83 8.75 1.68
C ASN A 133 14.55 8.29 0.95
N SER A 134 13.36 8.67 1.44
CA SER A 134 12.07 8.24 0.88
C SER A 134 11.97 8.41 -0.65
N VAL A 135 12.50 9.50 -1.20
CA VAL A 135 12.53 9.76 -2.65
C VAL A 135 13.31 8.69 -3.43
N THR A 136 14.51 8.33 -2.94
CA THR A 136 15.36 7.30 -3.56
C THR A 136 14.73 5.91 -3.40
N ARG A 137 14.11 5.63 -2.24
CA ARG A 137 13.40 4.37 -1.99
C ARG A 137 12.23 4.20 -2.96
N GLY A 138 11.41 5.23 -3.18
CA GLY A 138 10.31 5.20 -4.14
C GLY A 138 10.75 4.84 -5.56
N LYS A 139 11.89 5.38 -6.02
CA LYS A 139 12.48 5.01 -7.32
C LYS A 139 12.92 3.54 -7.37
N LYS A 140 13.60 3.06 -6.33
CA LYS A 140 14.07 1.66 -6.24
C LYS A 140 12.90 0.66 -6.15
N MET A 141 11.86 0.99 -5.41
CA MET A 141 10.64 0.20 -5.30
C MET A 141 9.93 0.08 -6.64
N ALA A 142 9.81 1.17 -7.39
CA ALA A 142 9.23 1.12 -8.73
C ALA A 142 10.02 0.18 -9.67
N ALA A 143 11.34 0.22 -9.61
CA ALA A 143 12.20 -0.68 -10.38
C ALA A 143 11.97 -2.15 -9.98
N PHE A 144 11.86 -2.44 -8.67
CA PHE A 144 11.51 -3.78 -8.18
C PHE A 144 10.17 -4.27 -8.74
N PHE A 145 9.10 -3.48 -8.61
CA PHE A 145 7.77 -3.85 -9.14
C PHE A 145 7.73 -3.96 -10.67
N CYS A 146 8.59 -3.21 -11.36
CA CYS A 146 8.75 -3.31 -12.80
C CYS A 146 9.53 -4.57 -13.24
N GLY A 147 10.13 -5.31 -12.31
CA GLY A 147 10.99 -6.45 -12.63
C GLY A 147 12.33 -6.03 -13.22
N GLU A 148 12.79 -4.81 -12.93
CA GLU A 148 14.10 -4.37 -13.37
C GLU A 148 15.20 -5.08 -12.57
N PRO A 149 16.28 -5.54 -13.25
CA PRO A 149 17.41 -6.12 -12.56
C PRO A 149 18.04 -5.06 -11.64
N VAL A 150 18.15 -5.38 -10.36
CA VAL A 150 18.92 -4.58 -9.41
C VAL A 150 20.39 -4.57 -9.89
N PRO A 151 21.06 -3.40 -9.97
CA PRO A 151 22.40 -3.34 -10.54
C PRO A 151 23.41 -4.26 -9.82
N ARG A 152 23.98 -5.18 -10.61
CA ARG A 152 25.21 -5.99 -10.43
C ARG A 152 25.40 -6.66 -9.06
N VAL A 153 24.95 -7.91 -8.96
CA VAL A 153 25.56 -8.91 -8.08
C VAL A 153 26.65 -9.64 -8.87
N PRO A 154 27.83 -9.92 -8.30
CA PRO A 154 28.90 -10.66 -8.98
C PRO A 154 28.43 -12.01 -9.54
N ILE A 155 28.97 -12.39 -10.69
CA ILE A 155 28.69 -13.65 -11.41
C ILE A 155 29.04 -14.83 -10.49
N GLY A 156 28.09 -15.75 -10.28
CA GLY A 156 28.28 -16.99 -9.49
C GLY A 156 27.25 -17.26 -8.39
N GLU A 157 26.33 -16.32 -8.13
CA GLU A 157 25.28 -16.51 -7.12
C GLU A 157 23.88 -16.75 -7.74
N ILE A 158 23.30 -17.90 -7.39
CA ILE A 158 22.03 -18.45 -7.89
C ILE A 158 20.83 -17.49 -7.70
N ILE A 159 20.18 -17.21 -8.85
CA ILE A 159 18.78 -16.87 -9.16
C ILE A 159 18.07 -15.98 -8.13
N TYR A 160 18.10 -14.67 -8.41
CA TYR A 160 17.07 -13.73 -7.97
C TYR A 160 15.74 -14.13 -8.62
N ILE A 161 14.74 -14.53 -7.83
CA ILE A 161 13.37 -14.55 -8.31
C ILE A 161 12.98 -13.08 -8.43
N LEU A 162 13.12 -12.52 -9.64
CA LEU A 162 12.42 -11.30 -10.02
C LEU A 162 10.96 -11.48 -9.59
N PRO A 163 10.33 -10.47 -8.96
CA PRO A 163 8.92 -10.61 -8.61
C PRO A 163 8.18 -11.01 -9.88
N ILE A 164 7.36 -12.06 -9.77
CA ILE A 164 6.37 -12.34 -10.80
C ILE A 164 5.69 -11.01 -11.07
N ILE A 165 5.65 -10.64 -12.35
CA ILE A 165 4.99 -9.42 -12.77
C ILE A 165 3.53 -9.53 -12.31
N ALA A 166 3.18 -8.77 -11.27
CA ALA A 166 1.82 -8.77 -10.77
C ALA A 166 0.93 -8.03 -11.76
N ASP A 167 -0.23 -8.59 -12.10
CA ASP A 167 -1.25 -7.92 -12.89
C ASP A 167 -1.84 -6.73 -12.13
N PHE A 168 -1.95 -6.88 -10.81
CA PHE A 168 -2.45 -5.89 -9.88
C PHE A 168 -1.46 -5.64 -8.74
N LEU A 169 -1.11 -4.39 -8.48
CA LEU A 169 -0.24 -3.97 -7.40
C LEU A 169 -0.99 -3.02 -6.48
N CYS A 170 -1.18 -3.42 -5.23
CA CYS A 170 -1.88 -2.68 -4.18
C CYS A 170 -0.87 -2.20 -3.13
N LEU A 171 -0.76 -0.88 -2.96
CA LEU A 171 0.29 -0.27 -2.15
C LEU A 171 -0.30 0.55 -1.02
N GLN A 172 0.35 0.50 0.14
CA GLN A 172 0.03 1.28 1.34
C GLN A 172 1.20 2.21 1.71
N GLU A 173 0.89 3.24 2.49
CA GLU A 173 1.82 4.27 2.97
C GLU A 173 2.57 5.05 1.89
N VAL A 174 1.91 5.32 0.76
CA VAL A 174 2.41 6.16 -0.33
C VAL A 174 2.07 7.65 -0.07
N PHE A 175 2.68 8.24 0.97
CA PHE A 175 2.28 9.55 1.51
C PHE A 175 3.09 10.75 0.99
N ASP A 176 4.43 10.67 0.94
CA ASP A 176 5.27 11.82 0.55
C ASP A 176 5.21 12.06 -0.96
N GLY A 177 4.67 13.21 -1.37
CA GLY A 177 4.42 13.51 -2.77
C GLY A 177 5.65 13.42 -3.68
N ARG A 178 6.86 13.68 -3.19
CA ARG A 178 8.10 13.59 -4.01
C ARG A 178 8.50 12.15 -4.26
N SER A 179 8.45 11.31 -3.23
CA SER A 179 8.68 9.87 -3.34
C SER A 179 7.59 9.18 -4.16
N THR A 180 6.32 9.57 -3.97
CA THR A 180 5.19 9.14 -4.80
C THR A 180 5.42 9.50 -6.26
N ASN A 181 5.90 10.71 -6.57
CA ASN A 181 6.22 11.08 -7.95
C ASN A 181 7.28 10.17 -8.58
N GLN A 182 8.35 9.82 -7.84
CA GLN A 182 9.36 8.88 -8.34
C GLN A 182 8.80 7.46 -8.52
N LEU A 183 8.01 6.99 -7.56
CA LEU A 183 7.34 5.69 -7.62
C LEU A 183 6.46 5.61 -8.87
N ILE A 184 5.57 6.58 -9.03
CA ILE A 184 4.58 6.64 -10.12
C ILE A 184 5.26 6.82 -11.49
N GLN A 185 6.31 7.65 -11.60
CA GLN A 185 7.10 7.74 -12.84
C GLN A 185 7.74 6.41 -13.22
N GLY A 186 8.25 5.67 -12.24
CA GLY A 186 8.83 4.36 -12.47
C GLY A 186 7.78 3.33 -12.89
N LEU A 187 6.66 3.25 -12.17
CA LEU A 187 5.58 2.27 -12.42
C LEU A 187 4.91 2.45 -13.78
N LYS A 188 4.74 3.69 -14.27
CA LYS A 188 4.12 3.98 -15.58
C LYS A 188 4.83 3.34 -16.78
N ARG A 189 6.09 2.92 -16.62
CA ARG A 189 6.83 2.19 -17.67
C ARG A 189 6.23 0.81 -17.95
N LYS A 190 5.46 0.27 -17.01
CA LYS A 190 4.89 -1.08 -17.07
C LYS A 190 3.39 -1.11 -16.84
N TYR A 191 2.90 -0.35 -15.87
CA TYR A 191 1.49 -0.32 -15.51
C TYR A 191 0.78 0.84 -16.24
N PRO A 192 -0.06 0.55 -17.25
CA PRO A 192 -0.78 1.58 -17.99
C PRO A 192 -1.90 2.25 -17.16
N TYR A 193 -2.43 1.56 -16.16
CA TYR A 193 -3.50 2.05 -15.30
C TYR A 193 -3.01 2.21 -13.86
N ILE A 194 -3.05 3.42 -13.30
CA ILE A 194 -2.58 3.66 -11.93
C ILE A 194 -3.50 4.66 -11.22
N ILE A 195 -3.91 4.36 -10.00
CA ILE A 195 -4.68 5.22 -9.09
C ILE A 195 -3.76 5.60 -7.92
N TYR A 196 -3.63 6.88 -7.63
CA TYR A 196 -2.75 7.41 -6.57
C TYR A 196 -3.26 8.76 -6.05
N ASP A 197 -2.57 9.37 -5.06
CA ASP A 197 -3.03 10.61 -4.43
C ASP A 197 -4.49 10.50 -3.95
N VAL A 198 -4.75 9.39 -3.26
CA VAL A 198 -6.08 9.04 -2.77
C VAL A 198 -6.31 9.77 -1.46
N SER A 199 -7.37 10.57 -1.39
CA SER A 199 -7.72 11.38 -0.23
C SER A 199 -9.18 11.83 -0.32
N GLN A 200 -9.83 12.10 0.82
CA GLN A 200 -11.14 12.74 0.80
C GLN A 200 -11.01 14.26 0.60
N PRO A 201 -12.00 14.91 -0.05
CA PRO A 201 -12.18 16.36 0.11
C PRO A 201 -12.31 16.73 1.59
N LEU A 202 -11.90 17.95 1.95
CA LEU A 202 -12.17 18.49 3.29
C LEU A 202 -13.67 18.75 3.45
N HIS A 203 -14.47 17.74 3.74
CA HIS A 203 -15.86 17.90 4.14
C HIS A 203 -16.03 17.27 5.53
N ASN A 204 -16.75 17.96 6.42
CA ASN A 204 -16.90 17.65 7.86
C ASN A 204 -15.74 18.09 8.78
N CYS A 205 -14.95 19.10 8.42
CA CYS A 205 -13.89 19.69 9.27
C CYS A 205 -12.80 18.72 9.77
N ARG A 206 -12.70 17.51 9.19
CA ARG A 206 -11.62 16.57 9.52
C ARG A 206 -10.42 16.85 8.62
N MET A 207 -9.52 17.70 9.11
CA MET A 207 -8.23 17.91 8.47
C MET A 207 -7.32 16.72 8.72
N THR A 208 -6.93 16.04 7.65
CA THR A 208 -5.83 15.06 7.69
C THR A 208 -4.57 15.74 7.15
N LEU A 209 -3.44 15.47 7.80
CA LEU A 209 -2.14 15.97 7.37
C LEU A 209 -1.63 15.18 6.15
N LEU A 210 -1.97 13.89 6.10
CA LEU A 210 -1.61 12.96 5.05
C LEU A 210 -2.88 12.43 4.38
N GLY A 211 -2.80 12.14 3.07
CA GLY A 211 -3.85 11.41 2.34
C GLY A 211 -4.02 9.99 2.88
N SER A 212 -4.63 9.10 2.09
CA SER A 212 -4.80 7.69 2.52
C SER A 212 -3.52 6.87 2.42
N GLY A 213 -2.59 7.28 1.55
CA GLY A 213 -1.40 6.51 1.23
C GLY A 213 -1.69 5.27 0.39
N LEU A 214 -2.92 5.09 -0.09
CA LEU A 214 -3.30 3.98 -0.95
C LEU A 214 -2.98 4.27 -2.42
N CYS A 215 -2.51 3.23 -3.13
CA CYS A 215 -2.27 3.27 -4.57
C CYS A 215 -2.56 1.90 -5.17
N ILE A 216 -3.19 1.87 -6.35
CA ILE A 216 -3.37 0.63 -7.14
C ILE A 216 -2.77 0.87 -8.52
N ALA A 217 -1.88 -0.02 -8.97
CA ALA A 217 -1.40 -0.07 -10.35
C ALA A 217 -1.84 -1.39 -11.00
N SER A 218 -2.27 -1.34 -12.26
CA SER A 218 -2.91 -2.45 -12.96
C SER A 218 -2.48 -2.52 -14.42
N LEU A 219 -2.30 -3.75 -14.91
CA LEU A 219 -2.17 -4.04 -16.34
C LEU A 219 -3.53 -3.97 -17.07
N HIS A 220 -4.62 -4.06 -16.31
CA HIS A 220 -5.99 -4.08 -16.79
C HIS A 220 -6.73 -2.75 -16.52
N PRO A 221 -7.64 -2.31 -17.40
CA PRO A 221 -8.37 -1.07 -17.22
C PRO A 221 -9.29 -1.09 -16.00
N PHE A 222 -9.35 0.04 -15.29
CA PHE A 222 -10.37 0.28 -14.27
C PHE A 222 -11.67 0.74 -14.94
N ILE A 223 -12.79 0.11 -14.59
CA ILE A 223 -14.15 0.46 -15.00
C ILE A 223 -14.72 1.46 -13.99
N ASP A 224 -14.71 1.07 -12.71
CA ASP A 224 -15.22 1.86 -11.60
C ASP A 224 -14.18 1.98 -10.49
N ILE A 225 -14.15 3.14 -9.84
CA ILE A 225 -13.21 3.46 -8.76
C ILE A 225 -13.95 4.23 -7.68
N SER A 226 -13.84 3.78 -6.43
CA SER A 226 -14.42 4.46 -5.28
C SER A 226 -13.46 4.42 -4.10
N PHE A 227 -13.38 5.52 -3.35
CA PHE A 227 -12.62 5.59 -2.10
C PHE A 227 -13.55 6.02 -0.97
N LYS A 228 -13.57 5.23 0.11
CA LYS A 228 -14.31 5.54 1.34
C LYS A 228 -13.35 5.64 2.53
N PRO A 229 -13.20 6.83 3.15
CA PRO A 229 -12.35 7.01 4.33
C PRO A 229 -13.05 6.50 5.59
N TYR A 230 -12.27 5.97 6.52
CA TYR A 230 -12.81 5.47 7.78
C TYR A 230 -13.30 6.60 8.69
N PRO A 231 -14.52 6.49 9.25
CA PRO A 231 -15.07 7.50 10.15
C PRO A 231 -14.33 7.53 11.49
N ASP A 232 -13.71 6.42 11.90
CA ASP A 232 -13.00 6.29 13.17
C ASP A 232 -11.49 6.17 12.96
N GLY A 233 -10.71 6.81 13.84
CA GLY A 233 -9.25 6.72 13.91
C GLY A 233 -8.76 7.18 15.28
N HIS A 234 -7.65 6.64 15.75
CA HIS A 234 -7.11 6.90 17.09
C HIS A 234 -5.66 7.39 17.06
N ASN A 235 -5.31 8.30 17.97
CA ASN A 235 -3.98 8.94 18.08
C ASN A 235 -3.45 9.46 16.73
N ASP A 236 -2.22 9.09 16.38
CA ASP A 236 -1.48 9.58 15.21
C ASP A 236 -2.16 9.19 13.89
N ASP A 237 -2.92 8.09 13.87
CA ASP A 237 -3.68 7.66 12.69
C ASP A 237 -4.81 8.64 12.33
N LYS A 238 -5.21 9.55 13.24
CA LYS A 238 -6.12 10.66 12.89
C LYS A 238 -5.49 11.64 11.90
N LEU A 239 -4.17 11.67 11.78
CA LEU A 239 -3.44 12.53 10.86
C LEU A 239 -3.44 11.99 9.43
N ALA A 240 -3.78 10.72 9.20
CA ALA A 240 -3.88 10.11 7.88
C ALA A 240 -5.34 9.82 7.49
N CYS A 241 -5.67 9.98 6.21
CA CYS A 241 -6.98 9.68 5.67
C CYS A 241 -7.13 8.17 5.37
N LYS A 242 -6.92 7.30 6.38
CA LYS A 242 -7.07 5.85 6.22
C LYS A 242 -8.48 5.49 5.71
N GLY A 243 -8.58 4.45 4.89
CA GLY A 243 -9.83 4.08 4.23
C GLY A 243 -9.71 2.85 3.34
N LEU A 244 -10.72 2.64 2.52
CA LEU A 244 -10.82 1.55 1.56
C LEU A 244 -10.88 2.13 0.13
N LEU A 245 -9.94 1.73 -0.72
CA LEU A 245 -9.97 2.01 -2.15
C LEU A 245 -10.47 0.77 -2.88
N MET A 246 -11.62 0.90 -3.56
CA MET A 246 -12.32 -0.15 -4.28
C MET A 246 -12.27 0.11 -5.77
N THR A 247 -12.07 -0.94 -6.56
CA THR A 247 -12.03 -0.86 -8.00
C THR A 247 -12.76 -2.05 -8.63
N LYS A 248 -13.39 -1.79 -9.78
CA LYS A 248 -13.85 -2.82 -10.72
C LYS A 248 -12.92 -2.77 -11.93
N VAL A 249 -12.36 -3.90 -12.32
CA VAL A 249 -11.40 -4.01 -13.43
C VAL A 249 -11.97 -4.83 -14.59
N PHE A 250 -11.66 -4.42 -15.82
CA PHE A 250 -12.02 -5.13 -17.04
C PHE A 250 -10.91 -6.12 -17.43
N LEU A 251 -11.25 -7.40 -17.54
CA LEU A 251 -10.30 -8.49 -17.75
C LEU A 251 -10.30 -9.02 -19.18
N GLY A 252 -11.31 -8.66 -19.99
CA GLY A 252 -11.47 -9.11 -21.37
C GLY A 252 -12.89 -9.55 -21.66
N LYS A 253 -13.07 -10.32 -22.73
CA LYS A 253 -14.35 -10.96 -23.06
C LYS A 253 -14.18 -12.47 -23.19
N ASP A 254 -15.21 -13.21 -22.81
CA ASP A 254 -15.28 -14.65 -23.10
C ASP A 254 -15.64 -14.91 -24.58
N ASP A 255 -15.62 -16.18 -24.99
CA ASP A 255 -15.96 -16.58 -26.38
C ASP A 255 -17.43 -16.26 -26.77
N ARG A 256 -18.30 -16.00 -25.79
CA ARG A 256 -19.70 -15.60 -25.99
C ARG A 256 -19.87 -14.07 -25.98
N GLY A 257 -18.77 -13.32 -25.83
CA GLY A 257 -18.76 -11.86 -25.83
C GLY A 257 -19.12 -11.22 -24.49
N HIS A 258 -19.27 -12.01 -23.43
CA HIS A 258 -19.53 -11.50 -22.08
C HIS A 258 -18.28 -10.80 -21.53
N ASP A 259 -18.47 -9.66 -20.87
CA ASP A 259 -17.40 -8.93 -20.22
C ASP A 259 -16.92 -9.69 -18.99
N LEU A 260 -15.62 -9.98 -18.94
CA LEU A 260 -14.97 -10.55 -17.76
C LEU A 260 -14.51 -9.41 -16.88
N VAL A 261 -14.91 -9.42 -15.61
CA VAL A 261 -14.59 -8.36 -14.65
C VAL A 261 -14.08 -8.93 -13.34
N GLY A 262 -13.36 -8.11 -12.57
CA GLY A 262 -12.92 -8.45 -11.22
C GLY A 262 -13.10 -7.27 -10.27
N TYR A 263 -13.38 -7.56 -9.00
CA TYR A 263 -13.40 -6.57 -7.93
C TYR A 263 -12.10 -6.66 -7.13
N LEU A 264 -11.42 -5.53 -6.98
CA LEU A 264 -10.17 -5.41 -6.25
C LEU A 264 -10.24 -4.24 -5.29
N ALA A 265 -9.98 -4.50 -4.01
CA ALA A 265 -9.89 -3.48 -2.98
C ALA A 265 -8.53 -3.49 -2.28
N THR A 266 -8.09 -2.31 -1.82
CA THR A 266 -6.94 -2.18 -0.92
C THR A 266 -7.25 -1.27 0.26
N THR A 267 -6.73 -1.62 1.43
CA THR A 267 -6.95 -0.88 2.69
C THR A 267 -5.66 -0.72 3.49
N HIS A 268 -5.70 0.22 4.44
CA HIS A 268 -4.75 0.33 5.52
C HIS A 268 -5.54 0.63 6.81
N LEU A 269 -5.62 -0.36 7.71
CA LEU A 269 -6.39 -0.28 8.95
C LEU A 269 -5.64 0.46 10.06
N GLN A 270 -6.35 0.78 11.15
CA GLN A 270 -5.80 1.41 12.35
C GLN A 270 -4.60 0.63 12.90
N ALA A 271 -3.49 1.32 13.13
CA ALA A 271 -2.25 0.79 13.68
C ALA A 271 -2.33 0.56 15.20
N TRP A 272 -1.33 -0.15 15.74
CA TRP A 272 -1.11 -0.51 17.15
C TRP A 272 -2.02 -1.61 17.71
N SER A 273 -1.48 -2.49 18.56
CA SER A 273 -2.22 -3.66 19.10
C SER A 273 -2.97 -3.41 20.43
N HIS A 274 -3.11 -2.16 20.88
CA HIS A 274 -3.81 -1.87 22.14
C HIS A 274 -5.35 -1.96 21.98
N SER A 275 -6.08 -2.15 23.08
CA SER A 275 -7.53 -2.44 23.08
C SER A 275 -8.39 -1.43 22.31
N HIS A 276 -8.09 -0.14 22.45
CA HIS A 276 -8.83 0.90 21.72
C HIS A 276 -8.61 0.84 20.19
N ALA A 277 -7.39 0.51 19.75
CA ALA A 277 -7.09 0.33 18.33
C ALA A 277 -7.78 -0.93 17.78
N SER A 278 -7.84 -2.00 18.56
CA SER A 278 -8.61 -3.21 18.21
C SER A 278 -10.10 -2.89 18.01
N THR A 279 -10.71 -2.09 18.89
CA THR A 279 -12.11 -1.64 18.70
C THR A 279 -12.30 -0.84 17.41
N VAL A 280 -11.37 0.07 17.09
CA VAL A 280 -11.42 0.84 15.84
C VAL A 280 -11.27 -0.10 14.63
N ARG A 281 -10.31 -1.03 14.64
CA ARG A 281 -10.15 -2.01 13.54
C ARG A 281 -11.40 -2.85 13.30
N CYS A 282 -12.07 -3.31 14.37
CA CYS A 282 -13.32 -4.07 14.22
C CYS A 282 -14.39 -3.25 13.45
N LYS A 283 -14.60 -1.99 13.83
CA LYS A 283 -15.53 -1.10 13.11
C LYS A 283 -15.10 -0.83 11.67
N GLN A 284 -13.80 -0.74 11.41
CA GLN A 284 -13.26 -0.58 10.06
C GLN A 284 -13.50 -1.84 9.22
N LEU A 285 -13.37 -3.04 9.78
CA LEU A 285 -13.70 -4.31 9.13
C LEU A 285 -15.19 -4.42 8.80
N ASP A 286 -16.08 -4.01 9.72
CA ASP A 286 -17.52 -3.94 9.45
C ASP A 286 -17.85 -2.95 8.31
N SER A 287 -17.15 -1.80 8.31
CA SER A 287 -17.26 -0.81 7.23
C SER A 287 -16.79 -1.38 5.89
N ILE A 288 -15.68 -2.12 5.86
CA ILE A 288 -15.18 -2.76 4.63
C ILE A 288 -16.24 -3.67 4.04
N TYR A 289 -16.80 -4.58 4.85
CA TYR A 289 -17.78 -5.55 4.38
C TYR A 289 -18.97 -4.85 3.69
N SER A 290 -19.62 -3.93 4.41
CA SER A 290 -20.77 -3.20 3.88
C SER A 290 -20.44 -2.37 2.64
N TRP A 291 -19.27 -1.73 2.60
CA TRP A 291 -18.88 -0.88 1.47
C TRP A 291 -18.52 -1.66 0.22
N MET A 292 -17.90 -2.84 0.37
CA MET A 292 -17.63 -3.72 -0.77
C MET A 292 -18.93 -4.28 -1.34
N GLU A 293 -19.87 -4.73 -0.51
CA GLU A 293 -21.20 -5.18 -1.00
C GLU A 293 -21.95 -4.07 -1.73
N GLU A 294 -21.97 -2.87 -1.18
CA GLU A 294 -22.61 -1.69 -1.80
C GLU A 294 -21.94 -1.35 -3.14
N PHE A 295 -20.61 -1.31 -3.19
CA PHE A 295 -19.87 -1.01 -4.42
C PHE A 295 -20.09 -2.07 -5.49
N ASN A 296 -19.98 -3.34 -5.13
CA ASN A 296 -20.17 -4.47 -6.05
C ASN A 296 -21.60 -4.49 -6.59
N SER A 297 -22.60 -4.18 -5.76
CA SER A 297 -24.00 -4.11 -6.18
C SER A 297 -24.29 -2.91 -7.08
N ALA A 298 -23.76 -1.73 -6.75
CA ALA A 298 -24.01 -0.50 -7.48
C ALA A 298 -23.31 -0.44 -8.84
N THR A 299 -22.20 -1.16 -9.00
CA THR A 299 -21.40 -1.18 -10.23
C THR A 299 -21.62 -2.44 -11.06
N ARG A 300 -22.51 -3.35 -10.65
CA ARG A 300 -22.88 -4.54 -11.42
C ARG A 300 -23.68 -4.14 -12.66
N ASP A 301 -23.33 -4.69 -13.82
CA ASP A 301 -24.17 -4.54 -15.02
C ASP A 301 -25.43 -5.41 -14.89
N GLY A 302 -26.58 -4.75 -14.79
CA GLY A 302 -27.89 -5.40 -14.67
C GLY A 302 -28.33 -6.18 -15.91
N ASN A 303 -27.66 -6.02 -17.06
CA ASN A 303 -28.03 -6.65 -18.32
C ASN A 303 -27.42 -8.05 -18.54
N THR A 304 -26.91 -8.71 -17.49
CA THR A 304 -26.39 -10.10 -17.47
C THR A 304 -25.17 -10.39 -18.35
N SER A 305 -24.63 -9.36 -19.02
CA SER A 305 -23.54 -9.52 -19.98
C SER A 305 -22.16 -9.66 -19.34
N GLU A 306 -22.06 -9.49 -18.01
CA GLU A 306 -20.79 -9.55 -17.29
C GLU A 306 -20.64 -10.82 -16.43
N LYS A 307 -19.40 -11.28 -16.30
CA LYS A 307 -18.99 -12.37 -15.41
C LYS A 307 -17.90 -11.88 -14.47
N VAL A 308 -18.21 -11.92 -13.18
CA VAL A 308 -17.25 -11.59 -12.12
C VAL A 308 -16.35 -12.80 -11.88
N LEU A 309 -15.07 -12.66 -12.19
CA LEU A 309 -14.08 -13.71 -11.97
C LEU A 309 -13.56 -13.73 -10.54
N PHE A 310 -13.42 -12.56 -9.90
CA PHE A 310 -12.89 -12.49 -8.54
C PHE A 310 -13.41 -11.30 -7.75
N ASN A 311 -13.39 -11.45 -6.43
CA ASN A 311 -13.55 -10.40 -5.45
C ASN A 311 -12.41 -10.51 -4.42
N VAL A 312 -11.42 -9.62 -4.52
CA VAL A 312 -10.17 -9.68 -3.76
C VAL A 312 -9.99 -8.40 -2.95
N ILE A 313 -9.59 -8.55 -1.68
CA ILE A 313 -9.16 -7.43 -0.84
C ILE A 313 -7.74 -7.65 -0.35
N THR A 314 -6.96 -6.58 -0.35
CA THR A 314 -5.56 -6.57 0.03
C THR A 314 -5.26 -5.47 1.04
N GLY A 315 -4.13 -5.57 1.74
CA GLY A 315 -3.59 -4.42 2.45
C GLY A 315 -2.91 -4.75 3.76
N ASP A 316 -2.58 -3.70 4.49
CA ASP A 316 -2.07 -3.75 5.85
C ASP A 316 -3.24 -3.64 6.83
N PHE A 317 -3.55 -4.75 7.48
CA PHE A 317 -4.67 -4.87 8.40
C PHE A 317 -4.25 -4.56 9.84
N ASN A 318 -2.96 -4.41 10.12
CA ASN A 318 -2.41 -4.09 11.43
C ASN A 318 -2.75 -5.08 12.58
N PHE A 319 -3.31 -6.25 12.27
CA PHE A 319 -3.57 -7.33 13.22
C PHE A 319 -3.18 -8.69 12.64
N ASP A 320 -2.78 -9.62 13.49
CA ASP A 320 -2.48 -11.00 13.08
C ASP A 320 -3.54 -12.00 13.57
N LYS A 321 -3.55 -13.20 12.98
CA LYS A 321 -4.54 -14.24 13.28
C LYS A 321 -4.18 -15.19 14.43
N ALA A 322 -3.12 -14.90 15.18
CA ALA A 322 -2.62 -15.78 16.24
C ALA A 322 -2.43 -15.07 17.60
N SER A 323 -2.35 -13.74 17.60
CA SER A 323 -2.10 -12.93 18.77
C SER A 323 -3.35 -12.74 19.61
N TYR A 324 -3.17 -12.82 20.93
CA TYR A 324 -4.17 -12.58 21.97
C TYR A 324 -4.81 -11.19 21.89
N TYR A 325 -4.02 -10.17 21.56
CA TYR A 325 -4.51 -8.79 21.49
C TYR A 325 -5.36 -8.50 20.24
N ASP A 326 -5.37 -9.42 19.28
CA ASP A 326 -6.06 -9.31 17.99
C ASP A 326 -7.29 -10.25 17.91
N LEU A 327 -7.70 -10.86 19.04
CA LEU A 327 -8.82 -11.81 19.12
C LEU A 327 -10.17 -11.22 18.69
N ASN A 328 -10.37 -9.91 18.83
CA ASN A 328 -11.64 -9.30 18.43
C ASN A 328 -11.72 -9.22 16.90
N GLU A 329 -10.65 -8.79 16.26
CA GLU A 329 -10.50 -8.70 14.82
C GLU A 329 -10.63 -10.09 14.17
N GLN A 330 -10.01 -11.10 14.77
CA GLN A 330 -10.11 -12.50 14.34
C GLN A 330 -11.55 -13.05 14.34
N ARG A 331 -12.46 -12.44 15.11
CA ARG A 331 -13.87 -12.85 15.23
C ARG A 331 -14.83 -12.00 14.40
N CYS A 332 -14.34 -10.96 13.72
CA CYS A 332 -15.17 -10.11 12.88
C CYS A 332 -15.82 -10.93 11.76
N GLN A 333 -17.11 -10.67 11.50
CA GLN A 333 -17.90 -11.36 10.47
C GLN A 333 -17.25 -11.26 9.09
N PHE A 334 -16.58 -10.13 8.79
CA PHE A 334 -15.81 -9.95 7.57
C PHE A 334 -14.85 -11.13 7.27
N LEU A 335 -14.14 -11.65 8.29
CA LEU A 335 -13.20 -12.76 8.11
C LEU A 335 -13.88 -14.12 7.88
N GLN A 336 -15.19 -14.22 8.08
CA GLN A 336 -15.97 -15.42 7.76
C GLN A 336 -16.36 -15.48 6.27
N GLN A 337 -16.36 -14.33 5.59
CA GLN A 337 -16.76 -14.22 4.17
C GLN A 337 -15.54 -14.27 3.23
N PHE A 338 -14.38 -13.88 3.73
CA PHE A 338 -13.14 -13.84 2.96
C PHE A 338 -12.17 -14.95 3.38
N ILE A 339 -11.72 -15.71 2.38
CA ILE A 339 -10.77 -16.80 2.51
C ILE A 339 -9.35 -16.22 2.54
N ASP A 340 -8.53 -16.77 3.45
CA ASP A 340 -7.10 -16.48 3.56
C ASP A 340 -6.30 -17.72 3.15
N PRO A 341 -5.58 -17.68 2.01
CA PRO A 341 -4.79 -18.82 1.55
C PRO A 341 -3.66 -19.26 2.51
N CYS A 342 -3.34 -18.43 3.52
CA CYS A 342 -2.35 -18.76 4.53
C CYS A 342 -2.93 -19.58 5.71
N ILE A 343 -4.24 -19.81 5.74
CA ILE A 343 -4.90 -20.61 6.79
C ILE A 343 -5.18 -22.01 6.25
N ASP A 344 -4.77 -22.99 7.04
CA ASP A 344 -5.06 -24.40 6.79
C ASP A 344 -6.47 -24.71 7.27
N GLU A 345 -7.37 -25.06 6.35
CA GLU A 345 -8.79 -25.30 6.64
C GLU A 345 -9.01 -26.45 7.64
N GLN A 346 -8.13 -27.46 7.67
CA GLN A 346 -8.29 -28.62 8.54
C GLN A 346 -7.93 -28.27 9.99
N SER A 347 -6.85 -27.52 10.17
CA SER A 347 -6.38 -27.13 11.51
C SER A 347 -6.98 -25.83 12.03
N GLY A 348 -7.50 -24.98 11.14
CA GLY A 348 -7.90 -23.60 11.44
C GLY A 348 -6.73 -22.67 11.77
N GLY A 349 -5.49 -23.16 11.75
CA GLY A 349 -4.27 -22.41 12.03
C GLY A 349 -3.55 -21.97 10.76
N GLN A 350 -2.52 -21.14 10.90
CA GLN A 350 -1.65 -20.80 9.78
C GLN A 350 -0.83 -22.01 9.31
N HIS A 351 -0.64 -22.14 7.99
CA HIS A 351 0.26 -23.15 7.45
C HIS A 351 1.70 -22.98 7.98
N SER A 352 2.46 -24.08 8.01
CA SER A 352 3.84 -24.11 8.52
C SER A 352 4.81 -23.23 7.73
N TRP A 353 4.53 -22.98 6.44
CA TRP A 353 5.34 -22.14 5.54
C TRP A 353 5.07 -20.63 5.71
N VAL A 354 4.06 -20.23 6.48
CA VAL A 354 3.71 -18.83 6.71
C VAL A 354 4.75 -18.16 7.61
N VAL A 355 5.16 -16.95 7.21
CA VAL A 355 6.04 -16.06 7.97
C VAL A 355 5.30 -14.76 8.30
N GLY A 356 5.78 -14.04 9.32
CA GLY A 356 5.32 -12.69 9.61
C GLY A 356 5.76 -11.69 8.54
N THR A 357 5.08 -10.56 8.47
CA THR A 357 5.30 -9.55 7.42
C THR A 357 5.86 -8.24 7.94
N GLU A 358 5.79 -7.97 9.24
CA GLU A 358 6.40 -6.79 9.88
C GLU A 358 7.84 -7.08 10.29
N LEU A 359 8.79 -6.32 9.76
CA LEU A 359 10.21 -6.41 10.11
C LEU A 359 10.50 -5.69 11.42
N ASN A 360 11.48 -6.20 12.16
CA ASN A 360 12.05 -5.50 13.30
C ASN A 360 12.87 -4.30 12.79
N GLN A 361 12.30 -3.10 12.91
CA GLN A 361 12.89 -1.86 12.38
C GLN A 361 14.31 -1.60 12.93
N THR A 362 14.63 -2.06 14.14
CA THR A 362 15.96 -1.85 14.74
C THR A 362 17.06 -2.74 14.14
N ARG A 363 16.69 -3.83 13.45
CA ARG A 363 17.63 -4.87 12.98
C ARG A 363 17.63 -5.05 11.46
N MET A 364 16.72 -4.41 10.73
CA MET A 364 16.57 -4.59 9.27
C MET A 364 17.77 -4.09 8.44
N HIS A 365 18.70 -3.35 9.04
CA HIS A 365 19.94 -2.89 8.40
C HIS A 365 21.19 -3.72 8.75
N GLU A 366 21.05 -4.77 9.57
CA GLU A 366 22.16 -5.67 9.88
C GLU A 366 22.69 -6.39 8.62
N ASP A 367 23.99 -6.68 8.58
CA ASP A 367 24.67 -7.28 7.42
C ASP A 367 24.02 -8.57 6.91
N ARG A 368 23.41 -9.33 7.82
CA ARG A 368 22.74 -10.59 7.51
C ARG A 368 21.44 -10.42 6.73
N VAL A 369 20.76 -9.28 6.86
CA VAL A 369 19.40 -9.05 6.30
C VAL A 369 19.30 -7.86 5.36
N LYS A 370 20.33 -7.01 5.27
CA LYS A 370 20.33 -5.81 4.41
C LYS A 370 20.25 -6.09 2.90
N THR A 371 20.35 -7.36 2.49
CA THR A 371 20.18 -7.77 1.08
C THR A 371 18.95 -8.68 0.95
N PRO A 372 18.25 -8.67 -0.21
CA PRO A 372 17.10 -9.54 -0.42
C PRO A 372 17.39 -11.03 -0.16
N ARG A 373 18.55 -11.51 -0.61
CA ARG A 373 18.99 -12.90 -0.39
C ARG A 373 19.33 -13.18 1.07
N GLY A 374 19.98 -12.23 1.75
CA GLY A 374 20.27 -12.33 3.18
C GLY A 374 19.00 -12.44 4.01
N LEU A 375 18.04 -11.53 3.78
CA LEU A 375 16.73 -11.55 4.44
C LEU A 375 16.02 -12.88 4.16
N GLN A 376 15.95 -13.33 2.90
CA GLN A 376 15.33 -14.61 2.54
C GLN A 376 15.92 -15.79 3.33
N ARG A 377 17.25 -15.87 3.45
CA ARG A 377 17.92 -16.93 4.23
C ARG A 377 17.49 -16.90 5.71
N MET A 378 17.32 -15.72 6.29
CA MET A 378 16.95 -15.58 7.70
C MET A 378 15.47 -15.93 7.96
N LEU A 379 14.59 -15.81 6.95
CA LEU A 379 13.17 -16.15 7.10
C LEU A 379 12.90 -17.66 7.19
N VAL A 380 13.81 -18.51 6.71
CA VAL A 380 13.64 -19.97 6.65
C VAL A 380 13.65 -20.60 8.05
N SER A 381 14.58 -20.20 8.91
CA SER A 381 14.71 -20.74 10.27
C SER A 381 13.89 -19.91 11.24
N GLU A 382 13.06 -20.55 12.08
CA GLU A 382 12.30 -19.86 13.12
C GLU A 382 13.18 -19.07 14.09
N LEU A 383 14.30 -19.68 14.52
CA LEU A 383 15.27 -19.08 15.44
C LEU A 383 15.91 -17.81 14.88
N GLU A 384 16.14 -17.74 13.57
CA GLU A 384 16.69 -16.55 12.93
C GLU A 384 15.58 -15.57 12.56
N ARG A 385 14.43 -16.06 12.08
CA ARG A 385 13.29 -15.24 11.64
C ARG A 385 12.79 -14.34 12.76
N CYS A 386 12.63 -14.86 13.97
CA CYS A 386 12.13 -14.11 15.12
C CYS A 386 13.05 -12.97 15.59
N ARG A 387 14.30 -12.94 15.12
CA ARG A 387 15.22 -11.82 15.36
C ARG A 387 14.87 -10.63 14.48
N TYR A 388 14.39 -10.88 13.26
CA TYR A 388 14.24 -9.90 12.21
C TYR A 388 12.80 -9.60 11.82
N VAL A 389 11.86 -10.44 12.24
CA VAL A 389 10.41 -10.31 11.98
C VAL A 389 9.68 -10.32 13.31
N ALA A 390 8.68 -9.46 13.45
CA ALA A 390 7.83 -9.40 14.62
C ALA A 390 7.16 -10.76 14.88
N SER A 391 7.08 -11.12 16.16
CA SER A 391 6.49 -12.39 16.60
C SER A 391 5.07 -12.19 17.11
N THR A 392 4.28 -13.25 17.07
CA THR A 392 2.91 -13.24 17.62
C THR A 392 2.94 -13.10 19.14
N THR A 393 1.79 -12.86 19.77
CA THR A 393 1.65 -12.80 21.23
C THR A 393 0.42 -13.62 21.68
N PRO A 394 0.50 -14.94 21.83
CA PRO A 394 -0.63 -15.86 21.98
C PRO A 394 -1.30 -15.78 23.35
N THR A 395 -0.64 -15.19 24.36
CA THR A 395 -1.22 -15.00 25.70
C THR A 395 -0.88 -13.64 26.28
N LYS A 396 -1.76 -13.13 27.14
CA LYS A 396 -1.58 -11.85 27.86
C LYS A 396 -0.33 -11.80 28.75
N ASN A 397 0.07 -12.96 29.29
CA ASN A 397 1.10 -13.10 30.33
C ASN A 397 2.34 -13.84 29.83
N SER A 398 2.65 -13.78 28.53
CA SER A 398 3.83 -14.46 28.00
C SER A 398 5.12 -13.79 28.51
N LEU A 399 5.61 -14.21 29.67
CA LEU A 399 6.92 -13.80 30.23
C LEU A 399 8.06 -14.09 29.24
N GLN A 400 7.86 -15.09 28.36
CA GLN A 400 8.62 -15.28 27.13
C GLN A 400 7.71 -14.90 25.96
N LYS A 401 7.98 -13.77 25.31
CA LYS A 401 7.38 -13.48 23.98
C LYS A 401 7.69 -14.67 23.07
N PRO A 402 6.73 -15.19 22.30
CA PRO A 402 7.05 -16.15 21.25
C PRO A 402 8.18 -15.60 20.40
N GLN A 403 9.07 -16.49 20.02
CA GLN A 403 10.17 -16.19 19.13
C GLN A 403 9.91 -16.92 17.81
N ASP A 404 8.73 -16.68 17.23
CA ASP A 404 8.25 -17.37 16.02
C ASP A 404 8.47 -16.56 14.73
N GLY A 405 8.55 -15.23 14.85
CA GLY A 405 8.57 -14.31 13.71
C GLY A 405 7.37 -14.49 12.78
N LYS A 406 6.17 -14.73 13.34
CA LYS A 406 4.93 -15.04 12.59
C LYS A 406 3.85 -13.95 12.64
N ARG A 407 4.17 -12.73 13.09
CA ARG A 407 3.21 -11.61 13.04
C ARG A 407 2.96 -11.18 11.58
N LYS A 408 1.96 -11.80 10.95
CA LYS A 408 1.51 -11.52 9.58
C LYS A 408 0.32 -10.56 9.66
N ILE A 409 0.53 -9.33 9.21
CA ILE A 409 -0.48 -8.26 9.23
C ILE A 409 -0.85 -7.76 7.84
N ASP A 410 -0.10 -8.17 6.82
CA ASP A 410 -0.39 -7.91 5.41
C ASP A 410 -1.16 -9.10 4.82
N TYR A 411 -2.28 -8.81 4.17
CA TYR A 411 -3.19 -9.85 3.66
C TYR A 411 -3.53 -9.66 2.18
N ILE A 412 -3.78 -10.79 1.53
CA ILE A 412 -4.53 -10.91 0.29
C ILE A 412 -5.62 -11.94 0.61
N LEU A 413 -6.87 -11.48 0.62
CA LEU A 413 -8.03 -12.31 0.91
C LEU A 413 -8.97 -12.29 -0.30
N TYR A 414 -9.71 -13.37 -0.51
CA TYR A 414 -10.66 -13.47 -1.62
C TYR A 414 -11.97 -14.09 -1.17
N GLU A 415 -13.04 -13.76 -1.88
CA GLU A 415 -14.35 -14.41 -1.75
C GLU A 415 -14.58 -15.32 -2.96
N GLU A 416 -15.19 -16.49 -2.74
CA GLU A 416 -15.58 -17.36 -3.84
C GLU A 416 -16.70 -16.73 -4.67
N CYS A 417 -16.46 -16.61 -5.97
CA CYS A 417 -17.48 -16.12 -6.89
C CYS A 417 -18.41 -17.27 -7.32
N PRO A 418 -19.75 -17.08 -7.32
CA PRO A 418 -20.68 -18.13 -7.73
C PRO A 418 -20.38 -18.65 -9.14
N ASN A 419 -20.34 -19.98 -9.29
CA ASN A 419 -20.05 -20.68 -10.56
C ASN A 419 -18.64 -20.45 -11.15
N ILE A 420 -17.71 -19.94 -10.33
CA ILE A 420 -16.29 -19.80 -10.69
C ILE A 420 -15.47 -20.65 -9.75
N ASN A 421 -14.73 -21.62 -10.29
CA ASN A 421 -13.76 -22.35 -9.50
C ASN A 421 -12.46 -21.52 -9.42
N THR A 422 -12.06 -21.16 -8.21
CA THR A 422 -10.84 -20.38 -7.94
C THR A 422 -9.74 -21.32 -7.47
N ASP A 423 -8.70 -21.49 -8.30
CA ASP A 423 -7.55 -22.32 -7.97
C ASP A 423 -6.34 -21.43 -7.62
N ILE A 424 -5.93 -21.43 -6.34
CA ILE A 424 -4.76 -20.69 -5.88
C ILE A 424 -3.50 -21.43 -6.34
N LYS A 425 -2.80 -20.86 -7.32
CA LYS A 425 -1.59 -21.44 -7.90
C LYS A 425 -0.37 -21.21 -7.03
N ASP A 426 -0.29 -20.06 -6.38
CA ASP A 426 0.90 -19.65 -5.66
C ASP A 426 0.60 -18.56 -4.62
N PHE A 427 1.32 -18.59 -3.51
CA PHE A 427 1.34 -17.52 -2.52
C PHE A 427 2.79 -17.29 -2.06
N LYS A 428 3.26 -16.04 -2.11
CA LYS A 428 4.66 -15.68 -1.89
C LYS A 428 4.83 -14.50 -0.96
N PHE A 429 5.91 -14.57 -0.17
CA PHE A 429 6.47 -13.45 0.57
C PHE A 429 7.74 -12.97 -0.14
N PHE A 430 7.87 -11.67 -0.35
CA PHE A 430 8.97 -11.09 -1.12
C PHE A 430 9.97 -10.37 -0.22
N THR A 431 11.26 -10.62 -0.43
CA THR A 431 12.35 -9.95 0.29
C THR A 431 13.08 -8.90 -0.55
N GLY A 432 12.62 -8.67 -1.79
CA GLY A 432 13.25 -7.76 -2.75
C GLY A 432 13.32 -6.30 -2.31
N LEU A 433 12.53 -5.93 -1.30
CA LEU A 433 12.52 -4.59 -0.71
C LEU A 433 13.29 -4.48 0.62
N ALA A 434 14.18 -5.43 0.94
CA ALA A 434 15.05 -5.34 2.11
C ALA A 434 15.70 -3.95 2.22
N THR A 435 15.67 -3.35 3.42
CA THR A 435 16.10 -1.96 3.75
C THR A 435 15.29 -0.82 3.12
N LEU A 436 14.35 -1.12 2.22
CA LEU A 436 13.53 -0.11 1.55
C LEU A 436 12.19 0.12 2.26
N THR A 437 11.66 -0.87 2.95
CA THR A 437 10.47 -0.77 3.80
C THR A 437 10.65 -1.70 4.99
N ASP A 438 9.84 -1.52 6.03
CA ASP A 438 9.75 -2.39 7.19
C ASP A 438 8.68 -3.49 7.05
N HIS A 439 8.08 -3.66 5.87
CA HIS A 439 7.15 -4.75 5.58
C HIS A 439 7.66 -5.69 4.47
N LEU A 440 7.29 -6.98 4.55
CA LEU A 440 7.43 -7.92 3.44
C LEU A 440 6.22 -7.82 2.51
N PRO A 441 6.39 -7.49 1.22
CA PRO A 441 5.31 -7.65 0.27
C PRO A 441 4.81 -9.09 0.22
N VAL A 442 3.50 -9.24 0.01
CA VAL A 442 2.84 -10.53 -0.21
C VAL A 442 2.25 -10.56 -1.60
N GLY A 443 2.23 -11.73 -2.25
CA GLY A 443 1.63 -11.89 -3.56
C GLY A 443 0.93 -13.22 -3.72
N MET A 444 -0.14 -13.22 -4.51
CA MET A 444 -0.99 -14.36 -4.77
C MET A 444 -1.23 -14.48 -6.27
N ALA A 445 -1.11 -15.69 -6.81
CA ALA A 445 -1.50 -16.02 -8.17
C ALA A 445 -2.69 -16.98 -8.12
N PHE A 446 -3.71 -16.70 -8.91
CA PHE A 446 -4.95 -17.47 -8.91
C PHE A 446 -5.45 -17.66 -10.33
N THR A 447 -6.00 -18.85 -10.58
CA THR A 447 -6.56 -19.24 -11.86
C THR A 447 -8.05 -19.44 -11.72
N PHE A 448 -8.82 -18.83 -12.62
CA PHE A 448 -10.25 -19.07 -12.72
C PHE A 448 -10.54 -20.04 -13.85
N VAL A 449 -11.30 -21.07 -13.52
CA VAL A 449 -11.90 -21.96 -14.50
C VAL A 449 -13.38 -21.60 -14.56
N CYS A 450 -13.79 -20.95 -15.64
CA CYS A 450 -15.21 -20.77 -15.92
C CYS A 450 -15.82 -22.14 -16.17
N SER A 451 -16.86 -22.48 -15.40
CA SER A 451 -17.65 -23.71 -15.61
C SER A 451 -18.54 -23.64 -16.85
#